data_AF-A0AA43D3I9-F1
#
_entry.id   AF-A0AA43D3I9-F1
#
_cell.length_a   1.000
_cell.length_b   1.000
_cell.length_c   1.000
_cell.angle_alpha   90.00
_cell.angle_beta   90.00
_cell.angle_gamma   90.00
#
_symmetry.space_group_name_H-M   'P 1'
#
loop_
_entity.id
_entity.type
_entity.pdbx_description
1 polymer ?
#
loop_
_entity_poly.entity_id
_entity_poly.type
_entity_poly.pdbx_seq_one_letter_code
_entity_poly.pdbx_strand_id
1 'polypeptide(L)' 'MTTATLLIELLTEELPPKSLNRLSDAFASGVTSLLRDYDLLTQQSGIHAYGSPRRLAVRVTNVRD' A
#
# COMPACT_ATOMS: atom_id res chain seq x y z
N MET A 1 7.86 8.58 -19.94
CA MET A 1 7.97 8.19 -18.52
C MET A 1 7.72 6.70 -18.43
N THR A 2 8.58 5.98 -17.71
CA THR A 2 8.38 4.56 -17.40
C THR A 2 7.48 4.43 -16.16
N THR A 3 6.87 3.27 -16.02
CA THR A 3 6.08 2.96 -14.83
C THR A 3 6.48 1.59 -14.30
N ALA A 4 6.53 1.44 -12.98
CA ALA A 4 6.89 0.20 -12.31
C ALA A 4 5.81 -0.22 -11.30
N THR A 5 5.93 -1.44 -10.77
CA THR A 5 5.14 -1.87 -9.62
C THR A 5 5.92 -1.58 -8.35
N LEU A 6 5.30 -0.84 -7.43
CA LEU A 6 5.81 -0.54 -6.11
C LEU A 6 5.18 -1.48 -5.09
N LEU A 7 6.00 -2.23 -4.36
CA LEU A 7 5.59 -3.01 -3.20
C LEU A 7 6.23 -2.39 -1.96
N ILE A 8 5.41 -1.98 -1.00
CA ILE A 8 5.88 -1.49 0.30
C ILE A 8 5.43 -2.48 1.36
N GLU A 9 6.37 -2.93 2.18
CA GLU A 9 6.13 -3.85 3.28
C GLU A 9 6.54 -3.21 4.60
N LEU A 10 5.67 -3.34 5.61
CA LEU A 10 5.92 -2.95 6.98
C LEU A 10 5.88 -4.20 7.86
N LEU A 11 7.04 -4.57 8.41
CA LEU A 11 7.12 -5.56 9.46
C LEU A 11 6.53 -4.99 10.75
N THR A 12 5.73 -5.79 11.42
CA THR A 12 5.09 -5.43 12.69
C THR A 12 5.35 -6.53 13.71
N GLU A 13 5.20 -6.19 14.99
CA GLU A 13 5.03 -7.21 16.03
C GLU A 13 3.65 -7.87 15.86
N GLU A 14 3.14 -8.58 16.87
CA GLU A 14 1.85 -9.26 16.73
C GLU A 14 0.66 -8.29 16.79
N LEU A 15 0.08 -8.02 15.63
CA LEU A 15 -1.11 -7.19 15.48
C LEU A 15 -2.36 -7.92 15.98
N PRO A 16 -3.29 -7.20 16.66
CA PRO A 16 -4.56 -7.78 17.08
C PRO A 16 -5.39 -8.25 15.87
N PRO A 17 -5.95 -9.48 15.89
CA PRO A 17 -6.66 -10.04 14.73
C PRO A 17 -7.90 -9.22 14.34
N LYS A 18 -8.58 -8.62 15.32
CA LYS A 18 -9.75 -7.76 15.09
C LYS A 18 -9.42 -6.44 14.39
N SER A 19 -8.18 -5.95 14.54
CA SER A 19 -7.74 -4.66 13.98
C SER A 19 -7.00 -4.80 12.66
N LEU A 20 -6.60 -6.03 12.29
CA LEU A 20 -5.71 -6.28 11.16
C LEU A 20 -6.23 -5.69 9.84
N ASN A 21 -7.49 -5.93 9.50
CA ASN A 21 -8.08 -5.39 8.27
C ASN A 21 -8.08 -3.85 8.28
N ARG A 22 -8.52 -3.25 9.38
CA ARG A 22 -8.54 -1.78 9.53
C ARG A 22 -7.14 -1.17 9.42
N LEU A 23 -6.13 -1.81 9.99
CA LEU A 23 -4.74 -1.35 9.91
C LEU A 23 -4.17 -1.50 8.50
N SER A 24 -4.48 -2.62 7.83
CA SER A 24 -4.12 -2.86 6.43
C SER A 24 -4.74 -1.80 5.51
N ASP A 25 -6.03 -1.51 5.68
CA ASP A 25 -6.75 -0.50 4.89
C ASP A 25 -6.21 0.91 5.14
N ALA A 26 -5.95 1.25 6.41
CA ALA A 26 -5.37 2.55 6.78
C ALA A 26 -3.96 2.72 6.18
N PHE A 27 -3.13 1.68 6.22
CA PHE A 27 -1.80 1.70 5.63
C PHE A 27 -1.88 1.90 4.10
N ALA A 28 -2.75 1.14 3.41
CA ALA A 28 -3.01 1.29 1.98
C ALA A 28 -3.51 2.69 1.60
N SER A 29 -4.45 3.22 2.38
CA SER A 29 -5.00 4.56 2.17
C SER A 29 -3.94 5.64 2.32
N GLY A 30 -3.09 5.54 3.35
CA GLY A 30 -1.98 6.48 3.59
C GLY A 30 -0.97 6.49 2.45
N VAL A 31 -0.48 5.30 2.05
CA VAL A 31 0.46 5.16 0.92
C VAL A 31 -0.15 5.72 -0.37
N THR A 32 -1.39 5.35 -0.67
CA THR A 32 -2.08 5.79 -1.89
C THR A 32 -2.25 7.30 -1.92
N SER A 33 -2.59 7.91 -0.78
CA SER A 33 -2.78 9.36 -0.70
C SER A 33 -1.47 10.10 -0.96
N LEU A 34 -0.38 9.66 -0.34
CA LEU A 34 0.95 10.23 -0.63
C LEU A 34 1.32 10.10 -2.11
N LEU A 35 1.19 8.91 -2.70
CA LEU A 35 1.50 8.73 -4.13
C LEU A 35 0.64 9.61 -5.05
N ARG A 36 -0.61 9.86 -4.68
CA ARG A 36 -1.49 10.78 -5.41
C ARG A 36 -1.02 12.22 -5.28
N ASP A 37 -0.67 12.64 -4.07
CA ASP A 37 -0.24 14.02 -3.77
C ASP A 37 1.06 14.38 -4.52
N TYR A 38 1.90 13.39 -4.81
CA TYR A 38 3.11 13.55 -5.63
C TYR A 38 2.91 13.32 -7.15
N ASP A 39 1.67 13.18 -7.63
CA ASP A 39 1.33 12.85 -9.04
C ASP A 39 2.02 11.58 -9.59
N LEU A 40 2.30 10.60 -8.72
CA LEU A 40 2.98 9.37 -9.10
C LEU A 40 2.01 8.28 -9.56
N LEU A 41 0.70 8.44 -9.31
CA LEU A 41 -0.32 7.51 -9.76
C LEU A 41 -0.74 7.77 -11.22
N THR A 42 -1.05 6.70 -11.92
CA THR A 42 -1.65 6.75 -13.26
C THR A 42 -3.12 6.34 -13.20
N GLN A 43 -3.87 6.58 -14.27
CA GLN A 43 -5.26 6.09 -14.39
C GLN A 43 -5.34 4.55 -14.39
N GLN A 44 -4.22 3.87 -14.66
CA GLN A 44 -4.12 2.42 -14.68
C GLN A 44 -3.49 1.86 -13.39
N SER A 45 -3.20 2.69 -12.40
CA SER A 45 -2.63 2.23 -11.14
C SER A 45 -3.66 1.42 -10.33
N GLY A 46 -3.35 0.15 -10.11
CA GLY A 46 -4.11 -0.74 -9.25
C GLY A 46 -3.46 -0.81 -7.87
N ILE A 47 -4.27 -0.74 -6.82
CA ILE A 47 -3.82 -0.82 -5.42
C ILE A 47 -4.35 -2.10 -4.79
N HIS A 48 -3.49 -2.83 -4.10
CA HIS A 48 -3.88 -4.01 -3.35
C HIS A 48 -3.20 -4.02 -1.98
N ALA A 49 -4.01 -4.15 -0.93
CA ALA A 49 -3.55 -4.22 0.45
C ALA A 49 -3.41 -5.69 0.89
N TYR A 50 -2.38 -5.97 1.67
CA TYR A 50 -2.14 -7.25 2.31
C TYR A 50 -1.99 -7.04 3.82
N GLY A 51 -2.60 -7.91 4.61
CA GLY A 51 -2.48 -7.89 6.07
C GLY A 51 -2.29 -9.29 6.63
N SER A 52 -1.29 -9.46 7.49
CA SER A 52 -1.07 -10.63 8.33
C SER A 52 -0.64 -10.16 9.73
N PRO A 53 -0.73 -11.00 10.78
CA PRO A 53 -0.44 -10.58 12.14
C PRO A 53 0.91 -9.90 12.35
N ARG A 54 1.93 -10.15 11.51
CA ARG A 54 3.27 -9.54 11.65
C ARG A 54 3.73 -8.75 10.42
N ARG A 55 2.83 -8.47 9.48
CA ARG A 55 3.15 -7.76 8.24
C ARG A 55 1.95 -7.06 7.65
N LEU A 56 2.12 -5.79 7.32
CA LEU A 56 1.24 -5.05 6.42
C LEU A 56 1.98 -4.79 5.12
N ALA A 57 1.30 -4.86 3.98
CA ALA A 57 1.90 -4.51 2.71
C ALA A 57 0.90 -3.87 1.75
N VAL A 58 1.43 -3.08 0.82
CA VAL A 58 0.65 -2.44 -0.25
C VAL A 58 1.41 -2.62 -1.55
N ARG A 59 0.72 -3.18 -2.54
CA ARG A 59 1.20 -3.22 -3.93
C ARG A 59 0.45 -2.18 -4.75
N VAL A 60 1.20 -1.31 -5.40
CA VAL A 60 0.68 -0.32 -6.34
C VAL A 60 1.30 -0.58 -7.72
N THR A 61 0.48 -0.89 -8.71
CA THR A 61 0.95 -1.07 -10.09
C THR A 61 1.04 0.27 -10.82
N ASN A 62 1.85 0.32 -11.88
CA ASN A 62 1.93 1.46 -12.80
C ASN A 62 2.24 2.80 -12.10
N VAL A 63 3.17 2.80 -11.14
CA VAL A 63 3.67 4.01 -10.46
C VAL A 63 4.74 4.64 -11.33
N ARG A 64 4.71 5.97 -11.48
CA ARG A 64 5.70 6.74 -12.25
C ARG A 64 7.02 6.87 -11.49
N ASP A 65 8.11 6.97 -12.24
CA ASP A 65 9.45 7.30 -11.73
C ASP A 65 9.63 8.81 -11.51
#